data_AF-A0A9C8JAR3-F1
#
_entry.id   AF-A0A9C8JAR3-F1
#
_cell.length_a   1.000
_cell.length_b   1.000
_cell.length_c   1.000
_cell.angle_alpha   90.00
_cell.angle_beta   90.00
_cell.angle_gamma   90.00
#
_symmetry.space_group_name_H-M   'P 1'
#
loop_
_entity.id
_entity.type
_entity.pdbx_description
1 polymer ?
#
loop_
_entity_poly.entity_id
_entity_poly.type
_entity_poly.pdbx_seq_one_letter_code
_entity_poly.pdbx_strand_id
1 'polypeptide(L)'
;NTEAMTYKADLALEMNEPQWAINLCHQALVIDPENKHAFYQLAGAYALLNQPHEALINLEKVISHAEGMAAEEVINDPVFTSLLDNPQFQALLQTETDDSPATS
;
A
#
# COMPACT_ATOMS: atom_id res chain seq x y z
N ASN A 1 11.11 -17.13 -2.46
CA ASN A 1 10.73 -16.17 -3.50
C ASN A 1 9.71 -15.23 -2.90
N THR A 2 9.92 -13.93 -3.01
CA THR A 2 9.08 -12.86 -2.44
C THR A 2 7.69 -12.87 -3.06
N GLU A 3 7.58 -13.18 -4.36
CA GLU A 3 6.30 -13.28 -5.10
C GLU A 3 5.31 -14.27 -4.46
N ALA A 4 5.80 -15.42 -3.99
CA ALA A 4 4.94 -16.41 -3.35
C ALA A 4 4.49 -15.98 -1.94
N MET A 5 5.26 -15.10 -1.28
CA MET A 5 4.90 -14.56 0.03
C MET A 5 3.88 -13.45 -0.11
N THR A 6 4.04 -12.57 -1.09
CA THR A 6 3.09 -11.50 -1.38
C THR A 6 1.76 -12.04 -1.89
N TYR A 7 1.77 -13.08 -2.75
CA TYR A 7 0.54 -13.76 -3.15
C TYR A 7 -0.20 -14.39 -1.98
N LYS A 8 0.52 -15.01 -1.03
CA LYS A 8 -0.11 -15.54 0.19
C LYS A 8 -0.65 -14.44 1.10
N ALA A 9 0.04 -13.30 1.17
CA ALA A 9 -0.44 -12.15 1.93
C ALA A 9 -1.76 -11.63 1.34
N ASP A 10 -1.90 -11.63 0.02
CA ASP A 10 -3.15 -11.25 -0.66
C ASP A 10 -4.33 -12.13 -0.28
N LEU A 11 -4.15 -13.46 -0.38
CA LEU A 11 -5.15 -14.41 0.06
C LEU A 11 -5.49 -14.25 1.56
N ALA A 12 -4.50 -13.90 2.40
CA ALA A 12 -4.75 -13.65 3.81
C ALA A 12 -5.61 -12.39 4.03
N LEU A 13 -5.43 -11.33 3.22
CA LEU A 13 -6.29 -10.14 3.27
C LEU A 13 -7.72 -10.48 2.83
N GLU A 14 -7.88 -11.27 1.76
CA GLU A 14 -9.20 -11.75 1.30
C GLU A 14 -9.91 -12.61 2.36
N MET A 15 -9.15 -13.37 3.14
CA MET A 15 -9.65 -14.18 4.26
C MET A 15 -9.87 -13.38 5.56
N ASN A 16 -9.67 -12.06 5.53
CA ASN A 16 -9.76 -11.18 6.70
C ASN A 16 -8.78 -11.58 7.82
N GLU A 17 -7.57 -12.01 7.45
CA GLU A 17 -6.44 -12.34 8.32
C GLU A 17 -5.28 -11.32 8.18
N PRO A 18 -5.50 -10.02 8.43
CA PRO A 18 -4.50 -8.98 8.16
C PRO A 18 -3.20 -9.15 8.96
N GLN A 19 -3.25 -9.72 10.16
CA GLN A 19 -2.04 -10.00 10.94
C GLN A 19 -1.12 -11.04 10.27
N TRP A 20 -1.70 -12.03 9.61
CA TRP A 20 -0.92 -13.02 8.88
C TRP A 20 -0.32 -12.43 7.61
N ALA A 21 -1.11 -11.60 6.90
CA ALA A 21 -0.63 -10.81 5.75
C ALA A 21 0.59 -9.95 6.14
N ILE A 22 0.53 -9.24 7.28
CA ILE A 22 1.63 -8.42 7.79
C ILE A 22 2.89 -9.25 8.01
N ASN A 23 2.77 -10.41 8.66
CA ASN A 23 3.92 -11.27 8.93
C ASN A 23 4.56 -11.80 7.63
N LEU A 24 3.75 -12.15 6.62
CA LEU A 24 4.24 -12.58 5.32
C LEU A 24 4.95 -11.45 4.56
N CYS A 25 4.38 -10.25 4.59
CA CYS A 25 4.97 -9.08 3.92
C CYS A 25 6.29 -8.66 4.58
N HIS A 26 6.39 -8.69 5.90
CA HIS A 26 7.66 -8.43 6.57
C HIS A 26 8.73 -9.46 6.21
N GLN A 27 8.38 -10.75 6.09
CA GLN A 27 9.31 -11.76 5.60
C GLN A 27 9.74 -11.50 4.15
N ALA A 28 8.82 -11.06 3.29
CA ALA A 28 9.15 -10.66 1.93
C ALA A 28 10.13 -9.47 1.92
N LEU A 29 9.91 -8.45 2.75
CA LEU A 29 10.77 -7.28 2.86
C LEU A 29 12.15 -7.55 3.45
N VAL A 30 12.31 -8.62 4.23
CA VAL A 30 13.64 -9.08 4.67
C VAL A 30 14.47 -9.60 3.49
N ILE A 31 13.83 -10.17 2.48
CA ILE A 31 14.47 -10.74 1.29
C ILE A 31 14.64 -9.67 0.21
N ASP A 32 13.61 -8.86 0.00
CA ASP A 32 13.54 -7.80 -0.99
C ASP A 32 13.00 -6.51 -0.33
N PRO A 33 13.90 -5.66 0.23
CA PRO A 33 13.51 -4.47 0.98
C PRO A 33 12.79 -3.40 0.17
N GLU A 34 12.86 -3.45 -1.15
CA GLU A 34 12.24 -2.50 -2.07
C GLU A 34 10.97 -3.09 -2.72
N ASN A 35 10.45 -4.20 -2.19
CA ASN A 35 9.28 -4.86 -2.74
C ASN A 35 8.01 -4.01 -2.56
N LYS A 36 7.65 -3.27 -3.60
CA LYS A 36 6.45 -2.41 -3.65
C LYS A 36 5.17 -3.17 -3.33
N HIS A 37 5.05 -4.40 -3.83
CA HIS A 37 3.86 -5.22 -3.59
C HIS A 37 3.74 -5.58 -2.09
N ALA A 38 4.83 -5.91 -1.41
CA ALA A 38 4.81 -6.15 0.03
C ALA A 38 4.43 -4.89 0.85
N PHE A 39 4.87 -3.70 0.43
CA PHE A 39 4.42 -2.44 1.06
C PHE A 39 2.93 -2.17 0.81
N TYR A 40 2.44 -2.42 -0.40
CA TYR A 40 1.02 -2.25 -0.72
C TYR A 40 0.13 -3.17 0.13
N GLN A 41 0.48 -4.46 0.21
CA GLN A 41 -0.25 -5.43 1.03
C GLN A 41 -0.18 -5.10 2.53
N LEU A 42 0.96 -4.55 3.02
CA LEU A 42 1.04 -4.03 4.40
C LEU A 42 0.06 -2.88 4.61
N ALA A 43 0.00 -1.94 3.68
CA ALA A 43 -0.92 -0.83 3.79
C ALA A 43 -2.37 -1.30 3.87
N GLY A 44 -2.77 -2.24 3.00
CA GLY A 44 -4.09 -2.85 3.03
C GLY A 44 -4.38 -3.56 4.35
N ALA A 45 -3.42 -4.33 4.86
CA ALA A 45 -3.55 -5.00 6.15
C ALA A 45 -3.77 -4.01 7.32
N TYR A 46 -3.00 -2.92 7.35
CA TYR A 46 -3.14 -1.88 8.38
C TYR A 46 -4.45 -1.10 8.23
N ALA A 47 -4.92 -0.84 7.00
CA ALA A 47 -6.21 -0.22 6.75
C ALA A 47 -7.37 -1.09 7.29
N LEU A 48 -7.34 -2.40 7.07
CA LEU A 48 -8.31 -3.37 7.62
C LEU A 48 -8.27 -3.43 9.15
N LEU A 49 -7.11 -3.23 9.76
CA LEU A 49 -6.94 -3.16 11.21
C LEU A 49 -7.35 -1.80 11.82
N ASN A 50 -7.87 -0.86 11.02
CA ASN A 50 -8.15 0.51 11.42
C ASN A 50 -6.90 1.22 11.99
N GLN A 51 -5.74 0.95 11.38
CA GLN A 51 -4.45 1.56 11.70
C GLN A 51 -4.04 2.47 10.54
N PRO A 52 -4.67 3.66 10.40
CA PRO A 52 -4.48 4.51 9.23
C PRO A 52 -3.08 5.10 9.14
N HIS A 53 -2.41 5.33 10.27
CA HIS A 53 -1.06 5.91 10.27
C HIS A 53 -0.05 4.96 9.63
N GLU A 54 -0.07 3.70 10.04
CA GLU A 54 0.77 2.64 9.52
C GLU A 54 0.42 2.33 8.06
N ALA A 55 -0.87 2.37 7.70
CA ALA A 55 -1.29 2.19 6.31
C ALA A 55 -0.68 3.27 5.39
N LEU A 56 -0.73 4.54 5.81
CA LEU A 56 -0.19 5.67 5.07
C LEU A 56 1.33 5.62 4.90
N ILE A 57 2.07 5.26 5.95
CA ILE A 57 3.53 5.11 5.87
C ILE A 57 3.92 4.07 4.81
N ASN A 58 3.17 2.99 4.69
CA ASN A 58 3.45 1.95 3.70
C ASN A 58 3.01 2.38 2.30
N LEU A 59 1.88 3.07 2.16
CA LEU A 59 1.44 3.64 0.88
C LEU A 59 2.42 4.67 0.34
N GLU A 60 2.96 5.55 1.19
CA GLU A 60 3.94 6.56 0.79
C GLU A 60 5.17 5.93 0.12
N LYS A 61 5.61 4.77 0.61
CA LYS A 61 6.71 4.02 -0.02
C LYS A 61 6.35 3.47 -1.38
N VAL A 62 5.11 3.05 -1.60
CA VAL A 62 4.67 2.54 -2.92
C VAL A 62 4.56 3.67 -3.92
N ILE A 63 4.01 4.78 -3.45
CA ILE A 63 3.64 5.95 -4.23
C ILE A 63 4.90 6.72 -4.68
N SER A 64 5.82 7.02 -3.75
CA SER A 64 7.02 7.83 -4.02
C SER A 64 8.09 7.21 -4.96
N HIS A 65 7.90 5.99 -5.46
CA HIS A 65 8.86 5.38 -6.40
C HIS A 65 8.58 5.81 -7.85
N ALA A 66 9.62 5.94 -8.68
CA ALA A 66 9.52 6.40 -10.08
C ALA A 66 8.69 5.50 -11.04
N GLU A 67 8.31 4.30 -10.60
CA GLU A 67 7.26 3.47 -11.23
C GLU A 67 6.17 3.25 -10.17
N GLY A 68 5.65 4.37 -9.67
CA GLY A 68 4.69 4.42 -8.57
C GLY A 68 3.34 3.90 -9.02
N MET A 69 2.54 3.45 -8.06
CA MET A 69 1.16 3.06 -8.33
C MET A 69 0.32 4.32 -8.52
N ALA A 70 -0.53 4.36 -9.56
CA ALA A 70 -1.35 5.52 -9.81
C ALA A 70 -2.32 5.75 -8.64
N ALA A 71 -2.47 7.00 -8.20
CA ALA A 71 -3.36 7.38 -7.11
C ALA A 71 -4.81 6.86 -7.31
N GLU A 72 -5.25 6.79 -8.56
CA GLU A 72 -6.56 6.27 -8.93
C GLU A 72 -6.72 4.76 -8.67
N GLU A 73 -5.66 3.96 -8.78
CA GLU A 73 -5.69 2.53 -8.42
C GLU A 73 -5.91 2.37 -6.91
N VAL A 74 -5.22 3.17 -6.10
CA VAL A 74 -5.34 3.14 -4.64
C VAL A 74 -6.73 3.58 -4.17
N ILE A 75 -7.31 4.62 -4.79
CA ILE A 75 -8.66 5.12 -4.44
C ILE A 75 -9.74 4.08 -4.76
N ASN A 76 -9.57 3.35 -5.87
CA ASN A 76 -10.55 2.37 -6.32
C ASN A 76 -10.44 1.02 -5.60
N ASP A 77 -9.37 0.78 -4.84
CA ASP A 77 -9.21 -0.45 -4.07
C ASP A 77 -10.11 -0.43 -2.82
N PRO A 78 -11.04 -1.39 -2.68
CA PRO A 78 -11.93 -1.49 -1.53
C PRO A 78 -11.20 -1.54 -0.17
N VAL A 79 -9.96 -2.07 -0.13
CA VAL A 79 -9.19 -2.19 1.11
C VAL A 79 -8.89 -0.84 1.75
N PHE A 80 -8.82 0.22 0.95
CA PHE A 80 -8.54 1.60 1.40
C PHE A 80 -9.79 2.46 1.56
N THR A 81 -10.99 1.90 1.43
CA THR A 81 -12.25 2.64 1.61
C THR A 81 -12.29 3.37 2.96
N SER A 82 -11.73 2.78 4.01
CA SER A 82 -11.66 3.40 5.36
C SER A 82 -10.72 4.61 5.44
N LEU A 83 -9.81 4.77 4.47
CA LEU A 83 -8.84 5.86 4.41
C LEU A 83 -9.31 7.02 3.53
N LEU A 84 -10.36 6.85 2.73
CA LEU A 84 -10.81 7.88 1.78
C LEU A 84 -11.15 9.21 2.46
N ASP A 85 -11.71 9.17 3.67
CA ASP A 85 -12.04 10.37 4.45
C ASP A 85 -10.84 10.94 5.23
N ASN A 86 -9.66 10.30 5.17
CA ASN A 86 -8.47 10.74 5.88
C ASN A 86 -7.77 11.88 5.10
N PRO A 87 -7.58 13.07 5.70
CA PRO A 87 -6.94 14.20 5.03
C PRO A 87 -5.47 13.93 4.65
N GLN A 88 -4.76 13.09 5.41
CA GLN A 88 -3.38 12.70 5.08
C GLN A 88 -3.33 11.74 3.89
N PHE A 89 -4.33 10.86 3.76
CA PHE A 89 -4.47 9.99 2.58
C PHE A 89 -4.69 10.83 1.32
N GLN A 90 -5.61 11.79 1.38
CA GLN A 90 -5.87 12.71 0.27
C GLN A 90 -4.64 13.56 -0.10
N ALA A 91 -3.91 14.06 0.90
CA ALA A 91 -2.69 14.82 0.67
C ALA A 91 -1.60 13.95 0.00
N LEU A 92 -1.43 12.70 0.44
CA LEU A 92 -0.46 11.76 -0.13
C LEU A 92 -0.74 11.44 -1.61
N LEU A 93 -2.01 11.39 -2.01
CA LEU A 93 -2.38 11.13 -3.40
C LEU A 93 -2.23 12.35 -4.30
N GLN A 94 -2.34 13.57 -3.74
CA GLN A 94 -2.14 14.80 -4.49
C GLN A 94 -0.68 15.07 -4.83
N THR A 95 0.26 14.59 -4.00
CA THR A 95 1.70 14.79 -4.26
C THR A 95 2.20 14.06 -5.51
N GLU A 96 1.59 12.94 -5.90
CA GLU A 96 1.90 12.27 -7.18
C GLU A 96 1.40 13.04 -8.39
N THR A 97 0.23 13.68 -8.27
CA THR A 97 -0.40 14.35 -9.40
C THR A 97 0.29 15.67 -9.76
N ASP A 98 1.04 16.27 -8.82
CA ASP A 98 1.73 17.54 -9.02
C ASP A 98 3.14 17.37 -9.64
N ASP A 99 3.73 16.16 -9.59
CA ASP A 99 5.04 15.87 -10.22
C ASP A 99 4.92 15.45 -11.70
N SER A 100 3.85 15.88 -12.38
CA SER A 100 3.80 15.90 -13.84
C SER A 100 4.39 17.22 -14.33
N PRO A 101 5.41 17.23 -15.22
CA PRO A 101 5.91 18.46 -15.79
C PRO A 101 4.77 19.06 -16.60
N ALA A 102 4.25 20.21 -16.17
CA ALA A 102 3.49 21.08 -17.03
C ALA A 102 4.40 21.50 -18.19
N THR A 103 4.40 20.70 -19.27
CA THR A 103 5.04 21.07 -20.52
C THR A 103 4.25 22.24 -21.09
N SER A 104 4.78 23.45 -20.86
CA SER A 104 4.46 24.65 -21.64
C SER A 104 5.18 24.64 -22.97
#